data_AF-A0A0L0N1Y1-F1
#
_entry.id   AF-A0A0L0N1Y1-F1
#
_cell.length_a   1.000
_cell.length_b   1.000
_cell.length_c   1.000
_cell.angle_alpha   90.00
_cell.angle_beta   90.00
_cell.angle_gamma   90.00
#
_symmetry.space_group_name_H-M   'P 1'
#
loop_
_entity.id
_entity.type
_entity.pdbx_description
1 polymer ?
#
loop_
_entity_poly.entity_id
_entity_poly.type
_entity_poly.pdbx_seq_one_letter_code
_entity_poly.pdbx_strand_id
1 'polypeptide(L)'
;MPSGRHHLVAMSIGDDALRGTPEKIPGRHTFEVPQDGVLKGKGVYICHRSRGQEQIGKDTGDGWDVWAKDRVEVYNVTVHFVWK
;
A
#
# COMPACT_ATOMS: atom_id res chain seq x y z
N MET A 1 13.38 -29.60 -26.04
CA MET A 1 12.10 -28.87 -26.14
C MET A 1 12.16 -27.71 -25.15
N PRO A 2 12.00 -26.44 -25.55
CA PRO A 2 11.98 -25.35 -24.59
C PRO A 2 10.58 -25.27 -23.98
N SER A 3 10.45 -25.74 -22.75
CA SER A 3 9.27 -25.53 -21.91
C SER A 3 9.12 -24.04 -21.63
N GLY A 4 7.96 -23.50 -22.03
CA GLY A 4 7.58 -22.10 -21.88
C GLY A 4 7.85 -21.61 -20.46
N ARG A 5 8.78 -20.67 -20.36
CA ARG A 5 9.01 -19.88 -19.16
C ARG A 5 7.76 -19.04 -18.98
N HIS A 6 6.83 -19.51 -18.15
CA HIS A 6 5.75 -18.67 -17.65
C HIS A 6 6.42 -17.44 -17.06
N HIS A 7 6.29 -16.32 -17.75
CA HIS A 7 6.62 -15.00 -17.25
C HIS A 7 5.57 -14.71 -16.17
N LEU A 8 5.69 -15.38 -15.01
CA LEU A 8 5.15 -14.86 -13.78
C LEU A 8 5.95 -13.58 -13.57
N VAL A 9 5.44 -12.47 -14.11
CA VAL A 9 5.83 -11.14 -13.67
C VAL A 9 5.65 -11.23 -12.16
N ALA A 10 6.76 -11.27 -11.43
CA ALA A 10 6.72 -11.15 -9.98
C ALA A 10 6.15 -9.76 -9.73
N MET A 11 4.82 -9.65 -9.62
CA MET A 11 4.18 -8.44 -9.15
C MET A 11 4.79 -8.21 -7.78
N SER A 12 5.44 -7.07 -7.62
CA SER A 12 6.08 -6.76 -6.35
C SER A 12 4.97 -6.63 -5.32
N ILE A 13 5.21 -7.09 -4.10
CA ILE A 13 4.27 -6.90 -2.99
C ILE A 13 3.89 -5.42 -2.97
N GLY A 14 2.60 -5.12 -3.05
CA GLY A 14 2.06 -3.76 -3.10
C GLY A 14 1.61 -3.24 -4.48
N ASP A 15 1.95 -3.91 -5.58
CA ASP A 15 1.52 -3.49 -6.94
C ASP A 15 -0.01 -3.51 -7.09
N ASP A 16 -0.66 -4.55 -6.57
CA ASP A 16 -2.12 -4.68 -6.65
C ASP A 16 -2.78 -3.62 -5.76
N ALA A 17 -2.23 -3.39 -4.56
CA ALA A 17 -2.69 -2.32 -3.67
C ALA A 17 -2.63 -0.95 -4.34
N LEU A 18 -1.51 -0.61 -4.99
CA LEU A 18 -1.34 0.66 -5.72
C LEU A 18 -2.27 0.79 -6.93
N ARG A 19 -2.75 -0.32 -7.49
CA ARG A 19 -3.75 -0.33 -8.57
C ARG A 19 -5.20 -0.25 -8.07
N GLY A 20 -5.39 -0.19 -6.74
CA GLY A 20 -6.71 -0.15 -6.12
C GLY A 20 -7.34 -1.51 -5.89
N THR A 21 -6.60 -2.59 -6.09
CA THR A 21 -7.03 -3.95 -5.77
C THR A 21 -6.63 -4.28 -4.33
N PRO A 22 -7.54 -4.76 -3.47
CA PRO A 22 -7.17 -5.19 -2.12
C PRO A 22 -6.10 -6.28 -2.13
N GLU A 23 -4.95 -5.99 -1.54
CA GLU A 23 -3.81 -6.90 -1.47
C GLU A 23 -3.45 -7.18 -0.01
N LYS A 24 -3.15 -8.45 0.30
CA LYS A 24 -2.61 -8.83 1.61
C LYS A 24 -1.11 -8.62 1.60
N ILE A 25 -0.63 -7.75 2.49
CA ILE A 25 0.79 -7.45 2.66
C ILE A 25 1.31 -8.23 3.88
N PRO A 26 2.11 -9.29 3.67
CA PRO A 26 2.75 -10.00 4.77
C PRO A 26 3.97 -9.22 5.28
N GLY A 27 4.06 -9.03 6.60
CA GLY A 27 5.17 -8.30 7.23
C GLY A 27 5.14 -6.80 6.97
N ARG A 28 6.31 -6.17 7.08
CA ARG A 28 6.51 -4.72 6.92
C ARG A 28 6.70 -4.39 5.44
N HIS A 29 5.97 -3.40 4.95
CA HIS A 29 6.15 -2.86 3.61
C HIS A 29 5.99 -1.34 3.61
N THR A 30 6.75 -0.64 2.78
CA THR A 30 6.66 0.81 2.62
C THR A 30 6.28 1.15 1.18
N PHE A 31 5.16 1.83 1.01
CA PHE A 31 4.71 2.40 -0.24
C PHE A 31 5.22 3.83 -0.39
N GLU A 32 5.61 4.19 -1.60
CA GLU A 32 5.74 5.58 -2.01
C GLU A 32 4.44 6.00 -2.69
N VAL A 33 3.82 7.06 -2.19
CA VAL A 33 2.52 7.53 -2.68
C VAL A 33 2.74 8.30 -3.99
N PRO A 34 2.28 7.77 -5.14
CA PRO A 34 2.54 8.40 -6.44
C PRO A 34 1.71 9.67 -6.65
N GLN A 35 0.51 9.73 -6.08
CA GLN A 35 -0.43 10.83 -6.20
C GLN A 35 -1.39 10.88 -5.02
N ASP A 36 -2.10 12.00 -4.89
CA ASP A 36 -3.08 12.20 -3.83
C ASP A 36 -4.21 11.16 -3.91
N GLY A 37 -4.62 10.65 -2.76
CA GLY A 37 -5.65 9.63 -2.70
C GLY A 37 -6.04 9.25 -1.29
N VAL A 38 -6.69 8.09 -1.19
CA VAL A 38 -7.12 7.50 0.07
C VAL A 38 -6.58 6.08 0.14
N LEU A 39 -5.77 5.81 1.14
CA LEU A 39 -5.38 4.46 1.52
C LEU A 39 -6.49 3.84 2.36
N LYS A 40 -6.95 2.66 1.97
CA LYS A 40 -7.92 1.88 2.75
C LYS A 40 -7.26 0.61 3.23
N GLY A 41 -7.25 0.40 4.54
CA GLY A 41 -6.67 -0.78 5.18
C GLY A 41 -7.67 -1.63 5.94
N LYS A 42 -7.30 -2.86 6.27
CA LYS A 42 -7.89 -3.64 7.36
C LYS A 42 -6.77 -4.39 8.05
N GLY A 43 -6.47 -4.01 9.29
CA GLY A 43 -5.32 -4.53 10.03
C GLY A 43 -4.49 -3.43 10.65
N VAL A 44 -3.52 -3.81 11.46
CA VAL A 44 -2.83 -2.94 12.40
C VAL A 44 -1.73 -2.15 11.69
N TYR A 45 -1.71 -0.84 11.93
CA TYR A 45 -0.68 0.16 11.58
C TYR A 45 -0.59 0.63 10.12
N ILE A 46 -0.92 1.92 9.94
CA ILE A 46 -0.51 2.77 8.83
C ILE A 46 0.35 3.88 9.45
N CYS A 47 1.61 4.00 9.02
CA CYS A 47 2.48 5.12 9.38
C CYS A 47 2.62 6.01 8.15
N HIS A 48 2.04 7.20 8.23
CA HIS A 48 2.06 8.20 7.19
C HIS A 48 3.12 9.25 7.51
N ARG A 49 4.10 9.43 6.64
CA ARG A 49 5.12 10.49 6.75
C ARG A 49 4.91 11.55 5.69
N SER A 50 4.37 12.69 6.09
CA SER A 50 4.34 13.90 5.27
C SER A 50 5.12 15.02 5.92
N ARG A 51 6.05 15.63 5.17
CA ARG A 51 6.81 16.84 5.58
C ARG A 51 7.42 16.80 6.99
N GLY A 52 7.83 15.63 7.47
CA GLY A 52 8.45 15.45 8.79
C GLY A 52 7.48 15.22 9.96
N GLN A 53 6.17 15.14 9.70
CA GLN A 53 5.19 14.67 10.67
C GLN A 53 4.94 13.18 10.47
N GLU A 54 5.06 12.41 11.54
CA GLU A 54 4.73 10.99 11.56
C GLU A 54 3.35 10.83 12.18
N GLN A 55 2.36 10.46 11.37
CA GLN A 55 1.05 10.10 11.88
C GLN A 55 0.94 8.59 11.89
N ILE A 56 0.85 8.05 13.09
CA ILE A 56 0.65 6.62 13.32
C ILE A 56 -0.81 6.42 13.70
N GLY A 57 -1.49 5.55 12.97
CA GLY A 57 -2.79 5.10 13.41
C GLY A 57 -3.16 3.72 12.89
N LYS A 58 -4.24 3.21 13.44
CA LYS A 58 -4.86 1.98 12.97
C LYS A 58 -5.98 2.36 12.00
N ASP A 59 -6.08 1.65 10.89
CA ASP A 59 -7.21 1.82 10.00
C ASP A 59 -8.53 1.43 10.71
N THR A 60 -9.49 2.36 10.76
CA THR A 60 -10.83 2.18 11.37
C THR A 60 -11.89 1.81 10.33
N GLY A 61 -11.54 1.68 9.05
CA GLY A 61 -12.44 1.42 7.93
C GLY A 61 -12.80 2.66 7.11
N ASP A 62 -12.54 3.87 7.61
CA ASP A 62 -12.85 5.14 6.91
C ASP A 62 -11.81 5.51 5.84
N GLY A 63 -10.66 4.85 5.86
CA GLY A 63 -9.52 5.17 5.02
C GLY A 63 -8.69 6.35 5.56
N TRP A 64 -7.52 6.52 4.97
CA TRP A 64 -6.51 7.50 5.33
C TRP A 64 -6.19 8.34 4.11
N ASP A 65 -6.37 9.65 4.20
CA ASP A 65 -5.88 10.56 3.16
C ASP A 65 -4.35 10.45 3.07
N VAL A 66 -3.86 10.32 1.84
CA VAL A 66 -2.43 10.26 1.53
C VAL A 66 -2.12 11.27 0.43
N TRP A 67 -0.95 11.91 0.49
CA TRP A 67 -0.55 12.90 -0.51
C TRP A 67 0.65 12.41 -1.31
N ALA A 68 0.76 12.92 -2.54
CA ALA A 68 1.86 12.61 -3.43
C ALA A 68 3.22 12.83 -2.73
N LYS A 69 4.14 11.87 -2.91
CA LYS A 69 5.48 11.81 -2.30
C LYS A 69 5.51 11.41 -0.82
N ASP A 70 4.38 11.19 -0.18
CA ASP A 70 4.37 10.64 1.17
C ASP A 70 4.80 9.18 1.17
N ARG A 71 5.25 8.72 2.34
CA ARG A 71 5.59 7.31 2.57
C ARG A 71 4.60 6.72 3.53
N VAL A 72 4.04 5.60 3.12
CA VAL A 72 3.09 4.82 3.90
C VAL A 72 3.77 3.52 4.28
N GLU A 73 3.97 3.29 5.56
CA GLU A 73 4.42 2.01 6.06
C GLU A 73 3.26 1.21 6.64
N VAL A 74 3.18 -0.06 6.27
CA VAL A 74 2.14 -0.98 6.73
C VAL A 74 2.74 -2.26 7.30
N TYR A 75 1.99 -2.93 8.18
CA TYR A 75 2.41 -4.20 8.77
C TYR A 75 1.28 -5.23 8.83
N ASN A 76 1.44 -6.37 8.14
CA ASN A 76 0.48 -7.49 8.20
C ASN A 76 -0.98 -7.08 7.90
N VAL A 77 -1.19 -6.17 6.94
CA VAL A 77 -2.47 -5.54 6.63
C VAL A 77 -3.02 -6.03 5.29
N THR A 78 -4.33 -5.92 5.08
CA THR A 78 -4.90 -5.92 3.72
C THR A 78 -5.17 -4.47 3.31
N VAL A 79 -4.61 -3.99 2.21
CA VAL A 79 -4.71 -2.58 1.78
C VAL A 79 -5.01 -2.42 0.29
N HIS A 80 -5.57 -1.28 -0.07
CA HIS A 80 -5.64 -0.76 -1.44
C HIS A 80 -5.68 0.76 -1.42
N PHE A 81 -5.25 1.37 -2.52
CA PHE A 81 -5.29 2.81 -2.71
C PHE A 81 -6.40 3.21 -3.66
N VAL A 82 -7.10 4.29 -3.33
CA VAL A 82 -8.10 4.92 -4.19
C VAL A 82 -7.56 6.30 -4.54
N TRP A 83 -7.12 6.47 -5.78
CA TRP A 83 -6.56 7.72 -6.23
C TRP A 83 -7.62 8.72 -6.69
N LYS A 84 -7.31 10.01 -6.59
CA LYS A 84 -8.12 11.10 -7.16
C LYS A 84 -7.82 11.33 -8.64
#